data_AF-A0A271LPX9-F1
#
_entry.id   AF-A0A271LPX9-F1
#
_cell.length_a   1.000
_cell.length_b   1.000
_cell.length_c   1.000
_cell.angle_alpha   90.00
_cell.angle_beta   90.00
_cell.angle_gamma   90.00
#
_symmetry.space_group_name_H-M   'P 1'
#
loop_
_entity.id
_entity.type
_entity.pdbx_description
1 polymer ?
#
loop_
_entity_poly.entity_id
_entity_poly.type
_entity_poly.pdbx_seq_one_letter_code
_entity_poly.pdbx_strand_id
1 'polypeptide(L)'
;MAQLDERKLDPAVALASLDATAPREPHRLFALKQGDCFAVADAYGDIRGAGDGFFRDDTRVLSEFRLTVGGRQTSLLGASLSQDNVLFTSNLTNLPMQSVRGRDIPQGAIDIERVRLLWQDRLFERISLSNYSQEHSTIRVSLHFAADFRDMFEVRGSTRLKRGMAHTAEMEASSVLLRYDGLDGLARMSAISFSQAPDHLTADRADFLIAVTRRSSKVLYVEVGPEVAEAPNRDRFRAAAARARFGMRAKRRHGATVHSSGRVFNDWVERARADVALLTTELSTGPYPYAGIPWFSTAFGRDGVISALQMPWLNPGLARGVPAFLAQHQATETSPFSDSQPGKIMHETRKGEMAALRELPFGRYYGGVDTTPLYIHLACAYADRTGDIAFVDSLWPSAVHFNMRLPELFCGFTRAPGEAPIAYPVACLPQAWSAGSAFMLMQACLGLQIDGWDGEIHVTRPRLPIGIDMLTLRHLGVGAKAVDLTFQRVGDRIVAFLADRHEGLVPLIVRT
;
A
#
# COMPACT_ATOMS: atom_id res chain seq x y z
N MET A 1 40.89 10.24 5.74
CA MET A 1 39.47 9.85 5.82
C MET A 1 38.65 11.12 5.63
N ALA A 2 37.95 11.25 4.51
CA ALA A 2 37.09 12.41 4.27
C ALA A 2 35.89 12.34 5.24
N GLN A 3 35.68 13.40 6.02
CA GLN A 3 34.49 13.55 6.87
C GLN A 3 33.24 13.44 6.00
N LEU A 4 32.44 12.40 6.25
CA LEU A 4 31.09 12.29 5.70
C LEU A 4 30.24 13.38 6.34
N ASP A 5 29.71 14.28 5.52
CA ASP A 5 28.81 15.35 5.95
C ASP A 5 27.46 14.74 6.32
N GLU A 6 27.22 14.57 7.62
CA GLU A 6 26.00 13.97 8.20
C GLU A 6 24.70 14.67 7.76
N ARG A 7 24.77 15.93 7.31
CA ARG A 7 23.59 16.65 6.76
C ARG A 7 23.09 16.08 5.43
N LYS A 8 23.90 15.31 4.70
CA LYS A 8 23.49 14.61 3.47
C LYS A 8 22.87 13.23 3.75
N LEU A 9 22.91 12.78 5.01
CA LEU A 9 22.36 11.49 5.46
C LEU A 9 20.97 11.64 6.08
N ASP A 10 20.42 12.85 6.15
CA ASP A 10 19.07 13.09 6.66
C ASP A 10 18.00 12.53 5.69
N PRO A 11 17.25 11.49 6.05
CA PRO A 11 16.18 10.95 5.21
C PRO A 11 15.07 11.97 4.92
N ALA A 12 14.91 13.00 5.76
CA ALA A 12 13.99 14.12 5.50
C ALA A 12 14.49 15.06 4.40
N VAL A 13 15.79 15.04 4.08
CA VAL A 13 16.39 15.75 2.94
C VAL A 13 16.38 14.86 1.68
N ALA A 14 16.45 13.54 1.83
CA ALA A 14 16.32 12.58 0.72
C ALA A 14 14.87 12.43 0.22
N LEU A 15 13.90 12.65 1.09
CA LEU A 15 12.51 12.83 0.72
C LEU A 15 12.31 14.31 0.40
N ALA A 16 12.41 14.68 -0.89
CA ALA A 16 11.92 15.98 -1.33
C ALA A 16 10.51 16.17 -0.73
N SER A 17 10.29 17.32 -0.07
CA SER A 17 8.93 17.74 0.29
C SER A 17 8.07 17.52 -0.94
N LEU A 18 6.97 16.76 -0.83
CA LEU A 18 6.01 16.56 -1.92
C LEU A 18 5.83 17.90 -2.61
N ASP A 19 6.38 18.01 -3.81
CA ASP A 19 6.59 19.30 -4.43
C ASP A 19 5.22 19.96 -4.49
N ALA A 20 5.07 21.19 -3.98
CA ALA A 20 3.79 21.91 -4.04
C ALA A 20 3.36 22.17 -5.51
N THR A 21 4.27 21.87 -6.45
CA THR A 21 4.18 21.91 -7.90
C THR A 21 3.86 20.55 -8.53
N ALA A 22 3.83 19.43 -7.78
CA ALA A 22 3.33 18.16 -8.28
C ALA A 22 1.93 18.44 -8.83
N PRO A 23 1.70 18.28 -10.14
CA PRO A 23 0.51 18.81 -10.76
C PRO A 23 -0.69 18.14 -10.10
N ARG A 24 -1.44 18.94 -9.34
CA ARG A 24 -2.82 18.65 -8.97
C ARG A 24 -3.64 18.72 -10.25
N GLU A 25 -3.38 17.82 -11.20
CA GLU A 25 -4.25 17.68 -12.36
C GLU A 25 -5.64 17.28 -11.81
N PRO A 26 -6.73 17.94 -12.24
CA PRO A 26 -8.08 17.64 -11.78
C PRO A 26 -8.59 16.26 -12.25
N HIS A 27 -7.73 15.43 -12.83
CA HIS A 27 -8.06 14.09 -13.28
C HIS A 27 -7.97 13.11 -12.12
N ARG A 28 -9.13 12.55 -11.74
CA ARG A 28 -9.22 11.41 -10.82
C ARG A 28 -8.33 10.27 -11.36
N LEU A 29 -7.30 9.91 -10.61
CA LEU A 29 -6.43 8.78 -10.92
C LEU A 29 -7.08 7.46 -10.49
N PHE A 30 -6.81 6.41 -11.24
CA PHE A 30 -7.28 5.05 -10.97
C PHE A 30 -6.08 4.12 -10.84
N ALA A 31 -6.15 3.19 -9.88
CA ALA A 31 -5.06 2.32 -9.52
C ALA A 31 -5.47 0.84 -9.62
N LEU A 32 -4.60 0.03 -10.21
CA LEU A 32 -4.65 -1.43 -10.18
C LEU A 32 -3.40 -1.94 -9.47
N LYS A 33 -3.50 -3.05 -8.73
CA LYS A 33 -2.35 -3.70 -8.06
C LYS A 33 -2.48 -5.21 -8.07
N GLN A 34 -1.36 -5.89 -8.32
CA GLN A 34 -1.20 -7.31 -8.08
C GLN A 34 0.23 -7.60 -7.65
N GLY A 35 0.41 -8.14 -6.43
CA GLY A 35 1.75 -8.38 -5.87
C GLY A 35 2.54 -7.07 -5.73
N ASP A 36 3.75 -7.08 -6.28
CA ASP A 36 4.68 -5.95 -6.36
C ASP A 36 4.47 -5.06 -7.61
N CYS A 37 3.49 -5.42 -8.46
CA CYS A 37 3.12 -4.63 -9.62
C CYS A 37 1.90 -3.75 -9.34
N PHE A 38 1.94 -2.51 -9.83
CA PHE A 38 0.78 -1.63 -9.84
C PHE A 38 0.79 -0.68 -11.05
N ALA A 39 -0.40 -0.27 -11.49
CA ALA A 39 -0.57 0.66 -12.60
C ALA A 39 -1.46 1.80 -12.15
N VAL A 40 -1.05 3.04 -12.44
CA VAL A 40 -1.83 4.24 -12.23
C VAL A 40 -2.05 4.91 -13.58
N ALA A 41 -3.28 5.34 -13.84
CA ALA A 41 -3.67 6.06 -15.04
C ALA A 41 -4.77 7.08 -14.73
N ASP A 42 -4.96 8.04 -15.62
CA ASP A 42 -6.05 9.02 -15.53
C ASP A 42 -7.42 8.39 -15.89
N ALA A 43 -8.47 9.21 -15.85
CA ALA A 43 -9.82 8.76 -16.20
C ALA A 43 -9.98 8.34 -17.67
N TYR A 44 -9.09 8.76 -18.57
CA TYR A 44 -9.04 8.31 -19.96
C TYR A 44 -8.35 6.94 -20.11
N GLY A 45 -7.73 6.46 -19.04
CA GLY A 45 -6.83 5.30 -19.03
C GLY A 45 -5.45 5.60 -19.59
N ASP A 46 -5.14 6.88 -19.78
CA ASP A 46 -3.86 7.34 -20.27
C ASP A 46 -2.83 7.36 -19.14
N ILE A 47 -1.61 6.98 -19.49
CA ILE A 47 -0.41 7.17 -18.68
C ILE A 47 0.40 8.29 -19.32
N ARG A 48 0.70 9.35 -18.55
CA ARG A 48 1.36 10.59 -19.01
C ARG A 48 2.76 10.78 -18.45
N GLY A 49 3.11 10.11 -17.35
CA GLY A 49 4.47 10.06 -16.82
C GLY A 49 4.80 11.15 -15.79
N ALA A 50 3.82 11.90 -15.29
CA ALA A 50 4.02 12.92 -14.25
C ALA A 50 4.21 12.28 -12.87
N GLY A 51 3.36 11.31 -12.54
CA GLY A 51 3.46 10.47 -11.32
C GLY A 51 2.71 9.14 -11.45
N ASP A 52 2.03 8.97 -12.58
CA ASP A 52 1.38 7.78 -13.06
C ASP A 52 2.36 6.91 -13.89
N GLY A 53 1.94 5.68 -14.17
CA GLY A 53 2.82 4.68 -14.76
C GLY A 53 2.38 3.25 -14.48
N PHE A 54 2.99 2.30 -15.20
CA PHE A 54 3.03 0.90 -14.79
C PHE A 54 4.36 0.63 -14.09
N PHE A 55 4.29 0.12 -12.87
CA PHE A 55 5.44 -0.11 -12.00
C PHE A 55 5.57 -1.60 -11.67
N ARG A 56 6.81 -2.07 -11.63
CA ARG A 56 7.22 -3.39 -11.15
C ARG A 56 8.44 -3.21 -10.26
N ASP A 57 8.40 -3.73 -9.04
CA ASP A 57 9.50 -3.67 -8.08
C ASP A 57 10.07 -2.24 -7.93
N ASP A 58 9.19 -1.28 -7.64
CA ASP A 58 9.47 0.16 -7.53
C ASP A 58 10.07 0.81 -8.80
N THR A 59 10.12 0.13 -9.94
CA THR A 59 10.61 0.71 -11.22
C THR A 59 9.44 0.99 -12.17
N ARG A 60 9.37 2.20 -12.73
CA ARG A 60 8.39 2.57 -13.76
C ARG A 60 8.75 1.96 -15.11
N VAL A 61 8.14 0.81 -15.41
CA VAL A 61 8.35 0.07 -16.67
C VAL A 61 7.48 0.58 -17.82
N LEU A 62 6.46 1.41 -17.57
CA LEU A 62 5.72 2.13 -18.60
C LEU A 62 5.44 3.54 -18.10
N SER A 63 6.11 4.53 -18.70
CA SER A 63 6.01 5.95 -18.35
C SER A 63 5.03 6.72 -19.21
N GLU A 64 4.71 6.21 -20.40
CA GLU A 64 3.67 6.74 -21.26
C GLU A 64 2.85 5.59 -21.86
N PHE A 65 1.53 5.75 -21.92
CA PHE A 65 0.62 4.87 -22.63
C PHE A 65 -0.68 5.61 -22.94
N ARG A 66 -0.76 6.24 -24.12
CA ARG A 66 -1.87 7.13 -24.49
C ARG A 66 -2.58 6.67 -25.75
N LEU A 67 -3.91 6.77 -25.74
CA LEU A 67 -4.76 6.45 -26.88
C LEU A 67 -5.18 7.73 -27.63
N THR A 68 -4.96 7.77 -28.94
CA THR A 68 -5.58 8.78 -29.80
C THR A 68 -6.37 8.13 -30.94
N VAL A 69 -7.42 8.80 -31.39
CA VAL A 69 -8.27 8.35 -32.50
C VAL A 69 -8.42 9.50 -33.50
N GLY A 70 -8.15 9.24 -34.77
CA GLY A 70 -8.11 10.27 -35.82
C GLY A 70 -7.05 11.34 -35.56
N GLY A 71 -5.98 11.00 -34.84
CA GLY A 71 -4.91 11.93 -34.45
C GLY A 71 -5.30 12.94 -33.36
N ARG A 72 -6.44 12.74 -32.68
CA ARG A 72 -6.91 13.59 -31.58
C ARG A 72 -7.12 12.76 -30.31
N GLN A 73 -7.09 13.44 -29.17
CA GLN A 73 -7.55 12.85 -27.92
C GLN A 73 -9.05 12.51 -28.00
N THR A 74 -9.46 11.52 -27.20
CA THR A 74 -10.87 11.13 -27.06
C THR A 74 -11.61 12.04 -26.08
N SER A 75 -12.94 12.05 -26.15
CA SER A 75 -13.81 12.65 -25.13
C SER A 75 -14.19 11.60 -24.07
N LEU A 76 -14.17 11.96 -22.78
CA LEU A 76 -14.48 11.07 -21.67
C LEU A 76 -15.98 11.02 -21.41
N LEU A 77 -16.56 9.81 -21.38
CA LEU A 77 -17.95 9.58 -20.97
C LEU A 77 -18.03 9.15 -19.50
N GLY A 78 -17.05 8.37 -19.03
CA GLY A 78 -16.94 7.99 -17.63
C GLY A 78 -15.88 6.93 -17.39
N ALA A 79 -15.41 6.84 -16.15
CA ALA A 79 -14.39 5.89 -15.74
C ALA A 79 -14.72 5.27 -14.39
N SER A 80 -14.44 3.98 -14.22
CA SER A 80 -14.75 3.26 -12.99
C SER A 80 -13.80 2.10 -12.74
N LEU A 81 -13.67 1.74 -11.46
CA LEU A 81 -13.15 0.45 -11.03
C LEU A 81 -14.32 -0.48 -10.76
N SER A 82 -14.16 -1.76 -11.10
CA SER A 82 -15.09 -2.79 -10.64
C SER A 82 -15.12 -2.86 -9.11
N GLN A 83 -16.22 -3.34 -8.53
CA GLN A 83 -16.37 -3.42 -7.07
C GLN A 83 -15.30 -4.28 -6.39
N ASP A 84 -14.68 -5.21 -7.12
CA ASP A 84 -13.57 -6.04 -6.65
C ASP A 84 -12.18 -5.43 -6.93
N ASN A 85 -12.09 -4.21 -7.46
CA ASN A 85 -10.85 -3.53 -7.85
C ASN A 85 -10.00 -4.29 -8.90
N VAL A 86 -10.57 -5.25 -9.62
CA VAL A 86 -9.82 -6.07 -10.60
C VAL A 86 -9.77 -5.42 -11.98
N LEU A 87 -10.88 -4.81 -12.42
CA LEU A 87 -10.98 -4.17 -13.72
C LEU A 87 -11.09 -2.67 -13.57
N PHE A 88 -10.29 -1.95 -14.35
CA PHE A 88 -10.48 -0.54 -14.62
C PHE A 88 -11.10 -0.38 -16.00
N THR A 89 -12.19 0.37 -16.09
CA THR A 89 -12.88 0.66 -17.36
C THR A 89 -12.94 2.17 -17.59
N SER A 90 -12.54 2.58 -18.80
CA SER A 90 -12.77 3.94 -19.32
C SER A 90 -13.67 3.87 -20.54
N ASN A 91 -14.78 4.61 -20.51
CA ASN A 91 -15.72 4.76 -21.62
C ASN A 91 -15.48 6.13 -22.25
N LEU A 92 -15.21 6.12 -23.54
CA LEU A 92 -14.71 7.24 -24.32
C LEU A 92 -15.47 7.34 -25.64
N THR A 93 -15.38 8.49 -26.29
CA THR A 93 -15.86 8.65 -27.66
C THR A 93 -14.95 9.54 -28.49
N ASN A 94 -15.05 9.47 -29.81
CA ASN A 94 -14.29 10.32 -30.70
C ASN A 94 -14.77 11.79 -30.66
N LEU A 95 -13.82 12.72 -30.77
CA LEU A 95 -14.09 14.10 -31.20
C LEU A 95 -14.36 14.14 -32.72
N PRO A 96 -14.87 15.25 -33.28
CA PRO A 96 -15.00 15.41 -34.72
C PRO A 96 -13.66 15.12 -35.41
N MET A 97 -13.68 14.21 -36.38
CA MET A 97 -12.48 13.73 -37.08
C MET A 97 -12.82 13.32 -38.51
N GLN A 98 -11.78 13.06 -39.30
CA GLN A 98 -11.95 12.49 -40.64
C GLN A 98 -11.52 11.03 -40.65
N SER A 99 -12.28 10.21 -41.39
CA SER A 99 -11.85 8.87 -41.77
C SER A 99 -10.60 8.94 -42.65
N VAL A 100 -9.91 7.81 -42.80
CA VAL A 100 -8.74 7.68 -43.69
C VAL A 100 -9.07 8.06 -45.14
N ARG A 101 -10.34 7.93 -45.55
CA ARG A 101 -10.82 8.29 -46.90
C ARG A 101 -11.32 9.74 -47.00
N GLY A 102 -11.04 10.59 -46.01
CA GLY A 102 -11.41 12.01 -46.02
C GLY A 102 -12.88 12.32 -45.73
N ARG A 103 -13.69 11.32 -45.33
CA ARG A 103 -15.08 11.56 -44.90
C ARG A 103 -15.14 12.02 -43.46
N ASP A 104 -16.02 12.97 -43.16
CA ASP A 104 -16.25 13.44 -41.80
C ASP A 104 -16.94 12.39 -40.93
N ILE A 105 -16.44 12.26 -39.71
CA ILE A 105 -17.02 11.44 -38.65
C ILE A 105 -17.39 12.41 -37.52
N PRO A 106 -18.70 12.55 -37.22
CA PRO A 106 -19.14 13.46 -36.18
C PRO A 106 -18.67 12.99 -34.80
N GLN A 107 -18.66 13.93 -33.84
CA GLN A 107 -18.44 13.58 -32.43
C GLN A 107 -19.46 12.55 -31.97
N GLY A 108 -19.05 11.62 -31.10
CA GLY A 108 -19.99 10.63 -30.54
C GLY A 108 -20.28 9.44 -31.45
N ALA A 109 -19.74 9.40 -32.67
CA ALA A 109 -20.05 8.35 -33.64
C ALA A 109 -19.41 7.00 -33.32
N ILE A 110 -18.21 7.05 -32.74
CA ILE A 110 -17.40 5.89 -32.33
C ILE A 110 -17.35 5.87 -30.81
N ASP A 111 -17.91 4.82 -30.23
CA ASP A 111 -17.73 4.47 -28.83
C ASP A 111 -16.43 3.68 -28.67
N ILE A 112 -15.72 3.99 -27.59
CA ILE A 112 -14.39 3.46 -27.31
C ILE A 112 -14.39 2.99 -25.85
N GLU A 113 -14.30 1.69 -25.62
CA GLU A 113 -14.21 1.11 -24.27
C GLU A 113 -12.81 0.55 -24.05
N ARG A 114 -12.10 1.07 -23.05
CA ARG A 114 -10.83 0.53 -22.57
C ARG A 114 -11.07 -0.24 -21.29
N VAL A 115 -10.72 -1.52 -21.26
CA VAL A 115 -10.78 -2.35 -20.04
C VAL A 115 -9.42 -2.92 -19.72
N ARG A 116 -8.92 -2.65 -18.52
CA ARG A 116 -7.57 -2.99 -18.08
C ARG A 116 -7.57 -3.84 -16.81
N LEU A 117 -6.62 -4.76 -16.71
CA LEU A 117 -6.35 -5.52 -15.48
C LEU A 117 -4.85 -5.82 -15.31
N LEU A 118 -4.45 -6.16 -14.09
CA LEU A 118 -3.11 -6.66 -13.78
C LEU A 118 -3.18 -8.13 -13.37
N TRP A 119 -2.29 -8.96 -13.94
CA TRP A 119 -2.12 -10.33 -13.52
C TRP A 119 -0.73 -10.85 -13.87
N GLN A 120 -0.01 -11.41 -12.89
CA GLN A 120 1.32 -11.99 -13.06
C GLN A 120 2.29 -11.02 -13.77
N ASP A 121 2.49 -9.87 -13.14
CA ASP A 121 3.42 -8.82 -13.58
C ASP A 121 3.15 -8.25 -14.98
N ARG A 122 1.94 -8.47 -15.50
CA ARG A 122 1.52 -8.05 -16.83
C ARG A 122 0.25 -7.21 -16.77
N LEU A 123 0.26 -6.13 -17.53
CA LEU A 123 -0.88 -5.30 -17.84
C LEU A 123 -1.61 -5.86 -19.06
N PHE A 124 -2.89 -6.18 -18.91
CA PHE A 124 -3.73 -6.57 -20.03
C PHE A 124 -4.71 -5.44 -20.31
N GLU A 125 -4.86 -5.09 -21.58
CA GLU A 125 -5.83 -4.10 -22.02
C GLU A 125 -6.63 -4.61 -23.21
N ARG A 126 -7.94 -4.41 -23.14
CA ARG A 126 -8.88 -4.60 -24.24
C ARG A 126 -9.41 -3.24 -24.65
N ILE A 127 -9.26 -2.89 -25.92
CA ILE A 127 -9.79 -1.66 -26.51
C ILE A 127 -10.88 -2.06 -27.51
N SER A 128 -12.13 -1.80 -27.16
CA SER A 128 -13.29 -2.04 -28.04
C SER A 128 -13.66 -0.75 -28.76
N LEU A 129 -13.89 -0.83 -30.06
CA LEU A 129 -14.27 0.29 -30.93
C LEU A 129 -15.59 -0.04 -31.60
N SER A 130 -16.66 0.66 -31.23
CA SER A 130 -18.01 0.39 -31.72
C SER A 130 -18.53 1.57 -32.54
N ASN A 131 -18.89 1.32 -33.80
CA ASN A 131 -19.41 2.37 -34.69
C ASN A 131 -20.94 2.38 -34.65
N TYR A 132 -21.51 3.43 -34.04
CA TYR A 132 -22.95 3.63 -33.95
C TYR A 132 -23.55 4.43 -35.11
N SER A 133 -22.71 4.94 -36.01
CA SER A 133 -23.16 5.61 -37.22
C SER A 133 -23.71 4.62 -38.27
N GLN A 134 -24.38 5.15 -39.28
CA GLN A 134 -24.86 4.38 -40.42
C GLN A 134 -23.79 4.16 -41.49
N GLU A 135 -22.59 4.72 -41.32
CA GLU A 135 -21.53 4.77 -42.32
C GLU A 135 -20.41 3.76 -42.04
N HIS A 136 -19.76 3.31 -43.11
CA HIS A 136 -18.55 2.50 -43.02
C HIS A 136 -17.32 3.41 -42.91
N SER A 137 -16.54 3.23 -41.86
CA SER A 137 -15.39 4.08 -41.59
C SER A 137 -14.13 3.27 -41.31
N THR A 138 -13.02 3.68 -41.89
CA THR A 138 -11.69 3.28 -41.44
C THR A 138 -11.10 4.43 -40.65
N ILE A 139 -10.74 4.17 -39.40
CA ILE A 139 -10.21 5.16 -38.46
C ILE A 139 -8.77 4.83 -38.11
N ARG A 140 -7.94 5.86 -37.90
CA ARG A 140 -6.60 5.70 -37.34
C ARG A 140 -6.71 5.65 -35.82
N VAL A 141 -6.22 4.57 -35.23
CA VAL A 141 -6.06 4.42 -33.78
C VAL A 141 -4.56 4.38 -33.50
N SER A 142 -4.08 5.28 -32.65
CA SER A 142 -2.66 5.38 -32.33
C SER A 142 -2.46 5.15 -30.84
N LEU A 143 -1.54 4.25 -30.50
CA LEU A 143 -1.04 4.03 -29.15
C LEU A 143 0.35 4.64 -29.05
N HIS A 144 0.50 5.63 -28.17
CA HIS A 144 1.79 6.23 -27.83
C HIS A 144 2.31 5.61 -26.55
N PHE A 145 3.59 5.24 -26.51
CA PHE A 145 4.17 4.57 -25.37
C PHE A 145 5.64 4.91 -25.16
N ALA A 146 6.06 4.85 -23.90
CA ALA A 146 7.45 5.04 -23.50
C ALA A 146 7.73 4.30 -22.20
N ALA A 147 8.99 3.94 -21.98
CA ALA A 147 9.49 3.41 -20.72
C ALA A 147 10.77 4.15 -20.34
N ASP A 148 10.77 4.82 -19.18
CA ASP A 148 11.92 5.56 -18.68
C ASP A 148 12.72 4.79 -17.61
N PHE A 149 12.16 3.67 -17.12
CA PHE A 149 12.73 2.82 -16.08
C PHE A 149 13.16 3.62 -14.85
N ARG A 150 12.41 4.67 -14.51
CA ARG A 150 12.66 5.48 -13.31
C ARG A 150 12.34 4.72 -12.05
N ASP A 151 13.26 4.77 -11.10
CA ASP A 151 12.99 4.32 -9.74
C ASP A 151 11.88 5.19 -9.12
N MET A 152 11.09 4.61 -8.23
CA MET A 152 10.00 5.27 -7.52
C MET A 152 10.45 6.59 -6.88
N PHE A 153 11.68 6.67 -6.35
CA PHE A 153 12.20 7.89 -5.76
C PHE A 153 12.55 8.96 -6.80
N GLU A 154 13.03 8.56 -8.00
CA GLU A 154 13.19 9.49 -9.14
C GLU A 154 11.83 10.05 -9.58
N VAL A 155 10.79 9.22 -9.64
CA VAL A 155 9.42 9.67 -9.98
C VAL A 155 8.87 10.64 -8.93
N ARG A 156 9.27 10.48 -7.66
CA ARG A 156 8.89 11.37 -6.55
C ARG A 156 9.72 12.66 -6.48
N GLY A 157 10.62 12.90 -7.44
CA GLY A 157 11.41 14.12 -7.54
C GLY A 157 12.85 14.01 -7.04
N SER A 158 13.30 12.83 -6.59
CA SER A 158 14.71 12.64 -6.25
C SER A 158 15.56 12.74 -7.51
N THR A 159 16.69 13.43 -7.42
CA THR A 159 17.65 13.50 -8.53
C THR A 159 18.71 12.42 -8.38
N ARG A 160 18.90 11.62 -9.43
CA ARG A 160 19.89 10.53 -9.45
C ARG A 160 21.10 10.92 -10.30
N LEU A 161 22.30 10.72 -9.77
CA LEU A 161 23.56 11.17 -10.41
C LEU A 161 23.93 10.37 -11.65
N LYS A 162 23.63 9.07 -11.65
CA LYS A 162 23.93 8.14 -12.76
C LYS A 162 22.73 7.26 -12.99
N ARG A 163 22.54 6.86 -14.25
CA ARG A 163 21.55 5.84 -14.65
C ARG A 163 22.28 4.74 -15.39
N GLY A 164 21.64 3.58 -15.44
CA GLY A 164 22.04 2.46 -16.28
C GLY A 164 21.89 2.77 -17.77
N MET A 165 21.98 1.73 -18.58
CA MET A 165 21.99 1.88 -20.04
C MET A 165 20.62 1.51 -20.62
N ALA A 166 19.94 2.50 -21.20
CA ALA A 166 18.76 2.27 -22.03
C ALA A 166 19.20 1.79 -23.41
N HIS A 167 18.53 0.75 -23.91
CA HIS A 167 18.78 0.20 -25.24
C HIS A 167 17.82 0.78 -26.27
N THR A 168 18.22 0.73 -27.54
CA THR A 168 17.31 1.01 -28.64
C THR A 168 16.16 -0.01 -28.62
N ALA A 169 14.94 0.46 -28.90
CA ALA A 169 13.76 -0.40 -28.93
C ALA A 169 13.91 -1.51 -29.98
N GLU A 170 13.66 -2.75 -29.57
CA GLU A 170 13.59 -3.90 -30.46
C GLU A 170 12.14 -4.04 -30.93
N MET A 171 11.91 -4.01 -32.24
CA MET A 171 10.57 -4.04 -32.83
C MET A 171 10.41 -5.30 -33.67
N GLU A 172 9.31 -6.02 -33.45
CA GLU A 172 8.87 -7.11 -34.31
C GLU A 172 7.54 -6.75 -34.98
N ALA A 173 6.96 -7.68 -35.75
CA ALA A 173 5.74 -7.42 -36.51
C ALA A 173 4.55 -6.95 -35.66
N SER A 174 4.45 -7.38 -34.40
CA SER A 174 3.34 -7.07 -33.49
C SER A 174 3.79 -6.83 -32.05
N SER A 175 5.04 -6.42 -31.85
CA SER A 175 5.57 -6.16 -30.51
C SER A 175 6.67 -5.09 -30.52
N VAL A 176 6.86 -4.43 -29.38
CA VAL A 176 7.99 -3.56 -29.08
C VAL A 176 8.56 -3.95 -27.72
N LEU A 177 9.88 -4.18 -27.66
CA LEU A 177 10.61 -4.44 -26.43
C LEU A 177 11.50 -3.23 -26.11
N LEU A 178 11.22 -2.60 -24.97
CA LEU A 178 12.05 -1.56 -24.37
C LEU A 178 12.89 -2.22 -23.27
N ARG A 179 14.21 -2.02 -23.30
CA ARG A 179 15.15 -2.63 -22.35
C ARG A 179 16.04 -1.59 -21.70
N TYR A 180 16.31 -1.79 -20.41
CA TYR A 180 17.23 -1.00 -19.62
C TYR A 180 18.07 -1.93 -18.74
N ASP A 181 19.39 -1.83 -18.84
CA ASP A 181 20.31 -2.52 -17.95
C ASP A 181 20.63 -1.59 -16.77
N GLY A 182 20.15 -1.95 -15.58
CA GLY A 182 20.39 -1.17 -14.37
C GLY A 182 21.84 -1.24 -13.91
N LEU A 183 22.24 -0.26 -13.11
CA LEU A 183 23.57 -0.23 -12.48
C LEU A 183 23.75 -1.37 -11.46
N ASP A 184 22.66 -2.00 -11.02
CA ASP A 184 22.63 -3.21 -10.20
C ASP A 184 22.88 -4.50 -10.99
N GLY A 185 23.11 -4.40 -12.30
CA GLY A 185 23.34 -5.54 -13.19
C GLY A 185 22.08 -6.29 -13.58
N LEU A 186 20.89 -5.78 -13.23
CA LEU A 186 19.60 -6.38 -13.60
C LEU A 186 19.04 -5.72 -14.85
N ALA A 187 18.66 -6.56 -15.82
CA ALA A 187 17.91 -6.13 -16.99
C ALA A 187 16.44 -5.91 -16.62
N ARG A 188 15.91 -4.74 -16.96
CA ARG A 188 14.51 -4.35 -16.80
C ARG A 188 13.90 -4.18 -18.18
N MET A 189 12.71 -4.74 -18.36
CA MET A 189 12.08 -4.84 -19.67
C MET A 189 10.61 -4.43 -19.61
N SER A 190 10.18 -3.77 -20.67
CA SER A 190 8.79 -3.44 -20.97
C SER A 190 8.47 -3.89 -22.39
N ALA A 191 7.87 -5.06 -22.48
CA ALA A 191 7.46 -5.67 -23.74
C ALA A 191 5.98 -5.38 -23.98
N ILE A 192 5.68 -4.64 -25.04
CA ILE A 192 4.34 -4.29 -25.48
C ILE A 192 3.99 -5.21 -26.65
N SER A 193 2.96 -6.02 -26.52
CA SER A 193 2.49 -6.96 -27.55
C SER A 193 1.08 -6.59 -27.99
N PHE A 194 0.79 -6.69 -29.29
CA PHE A 194 -0.49 -6.32 -29.90
C PHE A 194 -1.16 -7.52 -30.55
N SER A 195 -2.49 -7.62 -30.47
CA SER A 195 -3.26 -8.73 -31.07
C SER A 195 -3.27 -8.75 -32.60
N GLN A 196 -2.86 -7.65 -33.23
CA GLN A 196 -2.68 -7.53 -34.67
C GLN A 196 -1.42 -6.70 -34.93
N ALA A 197 -0.78 -6.92 -36.07
CA ALA A 197 0.30 -6.07 -36.53
C ALA A 197 -0.21 -4.62 -36.71
N PRO A 198 0.49 -3.61 -36.16
CA PRO A 198 0.24 -2.21 -36.51
C PRO A 198 0.52 -1.96 -37.99
N ASP A 199 -0.24 -1.09 -38.63
CA ASP A 199 0.01 -0.64 -40.00
C ASP A 199 1.29 0.21 -40.09
N HIS A 200 1.62 0.89 -39.00
CA HIS A 200 2.90 1.58 -38.83
C HIS A 200 3.37 1.45 -37.39
N LEU A 201 4.59 0.95 -37.21
CA LEU A 201 5.22 0.74 -35.91
C LEU A 201 6.54 1.50 -35.84
N THR A 202 6.73 2.21 -34.73
CA THR A 202 7.94 2.94 -34.37
C THR A 202 8.27 2.64 -32.90
N ALA A 203 9.43 3.12 -32.44
CA ALA A 203 9.91 2.86 -31.08
C ALA A 203 9.00 3.42 -29.97
N ASP A 204 8.14 4.40 -30.28
CA ASP A 204 7.29 5.12 -29.33
C ASP A 204 5.80 5.17 -29.74
N ARG A 205 5.45 4.63 -30.91
CA ARG A 205 4.08 4.68 -31.44
C ARG A 205 3.72 3.47 -32.30
N ALA A 206 2.52 2.94 -32.08
CA ALA A 206 1.85 1.96 -32.94
C ALA A 206 0.56 2.56 -33.53
N ASP A 207 0.45 2.61 -34.85
CA ASP A 207 -0.72 3.09 -35.58
C ASP A 207 -1.48 1.92 -36.23
N PHE A 208 -2.80 1.91 -36.06
CA PHE A 208 -3.71 0.91 -36.61
C PHE A 208 -4.79 1.59 -37.47
N LEU A 209 -5.02 1.07 -38.66
CA LEU A 209 -6.11 1.46 -39.56
C LEU A 209 -7.26 0.47 -39.38
N ILE A 210 -8.17 0.82 -38.47
CA ILE A 210 -9.24 -0.09 -38.06
C ILE A 210 -10.51 0.20 -38.87
N ALA A 211 -10.92 -0.79 -39.65
CA ALA A 211 -12.21 -0.77 -40.35
C ALA A 211 -13.34 -1.12 -39.38
N VAL A 212 -14.08 -0.10 -38.94
CA VAL A 212 -15.31 -0.21 -38.16
C VAL A 212 -16.51 0.00 -39.07
N THR A 213 -17.05 -1.11 -39.61
CA THR A 213 -18.24 -1.07 -40.46
C THR A 213 -19.48 -0.62 -39.68
N ARG A 214 -20.53 -0.21 -40.40
CA ARG A 214 -21.82 0.18 -39.82
C ARG A 214 -22.27 -0.80 -38.73
N ARG A 215 -22.57 -0.29 -37.54
CA ARG A 215 -23.08 -1.07 -36.38
C ARG A 215 -22.22 -2.29 -36.02
N SER A 216 -20.92 -2.21 -36.26
CA SER A 216 -19.96 -3.24 -35.88
C SER A 216 -19.08 -2.81 -34.73
N SER A 217 -18.46 -3.79 -34.09
CA SER A 217 -17.43 -3.58 -33.08
C SER A 217 -16.14 -4.28 -33.50
N LYS A 218 -15.00 -3.62 -33.26
CA LYS A 218 -13.66 -4.19 -33.42
C LYS A 218 -12.95 -4.12 -32.08
N VAL A 219 -12.08 -5.11 -31.82
CA VAL A 219 -11.39 -5.22 -30.54
C VAL A 219 -9.90 -5.39 -30.79
N LEU A 220 -9.10 -4.55 -30.15
CA LEU A 220 -7.65 -4.67 -30.06
C LEU A 220 -7.29 -5.14 -28.65
N TYR A 221 -6.45 -6.17 -28.54
CA TYR A 221 -5.88 -6.59 -27.26
C TYR A 221 -4.41 -6.18 -27.20
N VAL A 222 -4.00 -5.64 -26.06
CA VAL A 222 -2.63 -5.21 -25.79
C VAL A 222 -2.18 -5.82 -24.47
N GLU A 223 -0.96 -6.34 -24.44
CA GLU A 223 -0.31 -6.86 -23.23
C GLU A 223 1.00 -6.12 -23.01
N VAL A 224 1.27 -5.64 -21.78
CA VAL A 224 2.56 -5.04 -21.38
C VAL A 224 3.17 -5.83 -20.23
N GLY A 225 4.35 -6.41 -20.41
CA GLY A 225 4.96 -7.31 -19.41
C GLY A 225 6.50 -7.36 -19.47
N PRO A 226 7.12 -8.27 -18.70
CA PRO A 226 8.59 -8.42 -18.67
C PRO A 226 9.16 -8.99 -19.97
N GLU A 227 8.35 -9.68 -20.75
CA GLU A 227 8.74 -10.40 -21.95
C GLU A 227 7.66 -10.28 -23.02
N VAL A 228 8.05 -10.42 -24.29
CA VAL A 228 7.12 -10.44 -25.42
C VAL A 228 6.15 -11.59 -25.22
N ALA A 229 4.85 -11.29 -25.25
CA ALA A 229 3.83 -12.30 -25.10
C ALA A 229 3.58 -13.02 -26.44
N GLU A 230 3.06 -14.23 -26.37
CA GLU A 230 2.26 -14.77 -27.48
C GLU A 230 1.16 -13.77 -27.87
N ALA A 231 0.76 -13.80 -29.13
CA ALA A 231 -0.22 -12.86 -29.70
C ALA A 231 -1.44 -12.68 -28.77
N PRO A 232 -1.61 -11.46 -28.19
CA PRO A 232 -2.72 -11.15 -27.31
C PRO A 232 -4.05 -11.46 -27.97
N ASN A 233 -5.00 -11.99 -27.22
CA ASN A 233 -6.30 -12.35 -27.76
C ASN A 233 -7.37 -12.40 -26.68
N ARG A 234 -8.60 -12.66 -27.12
CA ARG A 234 -9.79 -12.73 -26.25
C ARG A 234 -9.65 -13.77 -25.14
N ASP A 235 -9.10 -14.94 -25.44
CA ASP A 235 -9.04 -16.05 -24.50
C ASP A 235 -7.98 -15.81 -23.43
N ARG A 236 -6.82 -15.26 -23.81
CA ARG A 236 -5.78 -14.80 -22.87
C ARG A 236 -6.33 -13.73 -21.93
N PHE A 237 -6.98 -12.69 -22.47
CA PHE A 237 -7.59 -11.64 -21.66
C PHE A 237 -8.65 -12.20 -20.71
N ARG A 238 -9.53 -13.10 -21.18
CA ARG A 238 -10.56 -13.73 -20.36
C ARG A 238 -9.96 -14.62 -19.26
N ALA A 239 -8.94 -15.41 -19.59
CA ALA A 239 -8.25 -16.26 -18.63
C ALA A 239 -7.57 -15.42 -17.54
N ALA A 240 -6.85 -14.36 -17.92
CA ALA A 240 -6.23 -13.42 -16.98
C ALA A 240 -7.29 -12.74 -16.10
N ALA A 241 -8.37 -12.21 -16.68
CA ALA A 241 -9.47 -11.60 -15.93
C ALA A 241 -10.15 -12.58 -14.96
N ALA A 242 -10.35 -13.84 -15.37
CA ALA A 242 -10.93 -14.87 -14.52
C ALA A 242 -10.00 -15.19 -13.35
N ARG A 243 -8.71 -15.42 -13.61
CA ARG A 243 -7.68 -15.71 -12.59
C ARG A 243 -7.51 -14.55 -11.61
N ALA A 244 -7.44 -13.31 -12.11
CA ALA A 244 -7.39 -12.11 -11.28
C ALA A 244 -8.60 -12.00 -10.34
N ARG A 245 -9.80 -12.27 -10.83
CA ARG A 245 -11.01 -12.31 -10.00
C ARG A 245 -11.02 -13.48 -9.01
N PHE A 246 -10.51 -14.66 -9.38
CA PHE A 246 -10.38 -15.78 -8.44
C PHE A 246 -9.42 -15.43 -7.31
N GLY A 247 -8.25 -14.87 -7.63
CA GLY A 247 -7.28 -14.40 -6.63
C GLY A 247 -7.87 -13.34 -5.70
N MET A 248 -8.56 -12.34 -6.26
CA MET A 248 -9.21 -11.30 -5.45
C MET A 248 -10.33 -11.84 -4.57
N ARG A 249 -11.15 -12.78 -5.09
CA ARG A 249 -12.19 -13.45 -4.30
C ARG A 249 -11.58 -14.25 -3.15
N ALA A 250 -10.47 -14.96 -3.38
CA ALA A 250 -9.78 -15.69 -2.32
C ALA A 250 -9.33 -14.74 -1.21
N LYS A 251 -8.66 -13.63 -1.56
CA LYS A 251 -8.25 -12.60 -0.58
C LYS A 251 -9.41 -12.00 0.19
N ARG A 252 -10.51 -11.67 -0.49
CA ARG A 252 -11.70 -11.11 0.17
C ARG A 252 -12.32 -12.11 1.13
N ARG A 253 -12.34 -13.42 0.81
CA ARG A 253 -12.91 -14.46 1.67
C ARG A 253 -12.14 -14.67 2.99
N HIS A 254 -10.95 -14.10 3.16
CA HIS A 254 -10.28 -14.14 4.46
C HIS A 254 -11.05 -13.34 5.51
N GLY A 255 -11.30 -13.99 6.65
CA GLY A 255 -12.00 -13.39 7.77
C GLY A 255 -13.53 -13.38 7.65
N ALA A 256 -14.16 -12.76 8.64
CA ALA A 256 -15.60 -12.59 8.74
C ALA A 256 -16.14 -11.52 7.77
N THR A 257 -17.43 -11.62 7.45
CA THR A 257 -18.17 -10.65 6.64
C THR A 257 -19.20 -9.92 7.47
N VAL A 258 -19.41 -8.63 7.18
CA VAL A 258 -20.42 -7.79 7.84
C VAL A 258 -21.55 -7.52 6.85
N HIS A 259 -22.79 -7.66 7.31
CA HIS A 259 -23.99 -7.34 6.53
C HIS A 259 -24.98 -6.58 7.41
N SER A 260 -25.67 -5.60 6.83
CA SER A 260 -26.75 -4.85 7.48
C SER A 260 -27.96 -4.68 6.55
N SER A 261 -29.10 -4.22 7.08
CA SER A 261 -30.26 -3.85 6.27
C SER A 261 -30.06 -2.56 5.46
N GLY A 262 -28.99 -1.80 5.75
CA GLY A 262 -28.68 -0.52 5.09
C GLY A 262 -27.82 -0.72 3.85
N ARG A 263 -28.41 -0.49 2.65
CA ARG A 263 -27.70 -0.66 1.37
C ARG A 263 -26.42 0.16 1.26
N VAL A 264 -26.46 1.45 1.63
CA VAL A 264 -25.29 2.34 1.55
C VAL A 264 -24.15 1.89 2.48
N PHE A 265 -24.49 1.38 3.66
CA PHE A 265 -23.51 0.83 4.59
C PHE A 265 -22.85 -0.43 4.04
N ASN A 266 -23.63 -1.34 3.44
CA ASN A 266 -23.09 -2.54 2.80
C ASN A 266 -22.15 -2.18 1.64
N ASP A 267 -22.51 -1.20 0.82
CA ASP A 267 -21.66 -0.72 -0.29
C ASP A 267 -20.33 -0.16 0.23
N TRP A 268 -20.36 0.60 1.34
CA TRP A 268 -19.16 1.13 1.98
C TRP A 268 -18.26 0.03 2.55
N VAL A 269 -18.83 -0.93 3.30
CA VAL A 269 -18.08 -2.04 3.89
C VAL A 269 -17.46 -2.94 2.81
N GLU A 270 -18.22 -3.26 1.76
CA GLU A 270 -17.68 -4.07 0.66
C GLU A 270 -16.58 -3.34 -0.11
N ARG A 271 -16.67 -2.02 -0.25
CA ARG A 271 -15.59 -1.20 -0.80
C ARG A 271 -14.33 -1.27 0.07
N ALA A 272 -14.47 -1.03 1.38
CA ALA A 272 -13.33 -1.09 2.31
C ALA A 272 -12.65 -2.47 2.30
N ARG A 273 -13.44 -3.55 2.25
CA ARG A 273 -12.91 -4.92 2.16
C ARG A 273 -12.19 -5.20 0.83
N ALA A 274 -12.70 -4.67 -0.28
CA ALA A 274 -12.03 -4.77 -1.58
C ALA A 274 -10.71 -3.97 -1.61
N ASP A 275 -10.65 -2.82 -0.94
CA ASP A 275 -9.45 -1.98 -0.84
C ASP A 275 -8.37 -2.67 0.03
N VAL A 276 -8.74 -3.26 1.17
CA VAL A 276 -7.81 -4.08 1.99
C VAL A 276 -7.28 -5.28 1.19
N ALA A 277 -8.16 -5.99 0.47
CA ALA A 277 -7.76 -7.13 -0.34
C ALA A 277 -6.84 -6.75 -1.51
N LEU A 278 -7.04 -5.57 -2.12
CA LEU A 278 -6.17 -5.00 -3.14
C LEU A 278 -4.77 -4.71 -2.60
N LEU A 279 -4.69 -4.09 -1.42
CA LEU A 279 -3.44 -3.71 -0.77
C LEU A 279 -2.69 -4.92 -0.17
N THR A 280 -3.39 -6.00 0.16
CA THR A 280 -2.77 -7.22 0.71
C THR A 280 -2.00 -8.00 -0.34
N THR A 281 -0.71 -8.23 -0.08
CA THR A 281 0.15 -9.15 -0.83
C THR A 281 0.28 -10.46 -0.05
N GLU A 282 0.17 -11.60 -0.71
CA GLU A 282 0.42 -12.91 -0.10
C GLU A 282 1.93 -13.16 -0.09
N LEU A 283 2.53 -13.20 1.09
CA LEU A 283 3.96 -13.48 1.28
C LEU A 283 4.14 -14.87 1.89
N SER A 284 5.37 -15.39 1.89
CA SER A 284 5.69 -16.68 2.53
C SER A 284 5.39 -16.69 4.03
N THR A 285 5.40 -15.53 4.69
CA THR A 285 5.04 -15.35 6.10
C THR A 285 3.54 -15.22 6.34
N GLY A 286 2.74 -15.14 5.28
CA GLY A 286 1.29 -14.91 5.32
C GLY A 286 0.89 -13.60 4.63
N PRO A 287 -0.39 -13.22 4.72
CA PRO A 287 -0.91 -12.01 4.09
C PRO A 287 -0.35 -10.75 4.78
N TYR A 288 0.16 -9.81 3.97
CA TYR A 288 0.71 -8.54 4.44
C TYR A 288 0.09 -7.36 3.67
N PRO A 289 -0.54 -6.39 4.34
CA PRO A 289 -1.09 -5.20 3.69
C PRO A 289 0.02 -4.19 3.37
N TYR A 290 0.16 -3.82 2.10
CA TYR A 290 1.03 -2.72 1.69
C TYR A 290 0.38 -1.37 2.00
N ALA A 291 1.18 -0.36 2.29
CA ALA A 291 0.69 0.90 2.87
C ALA A 291 -0.24 1.69 1.94
N GLY A 292 0.06 1.79 0.64
CA GLY A 292 -0.84 2.48 -0.28
C GLY A 292 -0.27 2.74 -1.68
N ILE A 293 -1.14 2.96 -2.66
CA ILE A 293 -0.76 3.20 -4.06
C ILE A 293 -0.93 4.70 -4.37
N PRO A 294 -0.05 5.34 -5.16
CA PRO A 294 1.13 4.78 -5.82
C PRO A 294 2.39 4.69 -4.95
N TRP A 295 2.62 5.67 -4.09
CA TRP A 295 3.96 5.93 -3.55
C TRP A 295 4.46 4.94 -2.50
N PHE A 296 3.54 4.24 -1.84
CA PHE A 296 3.82 3.39 -0.68
C PHE A 296 3.41 1.94 -0.93
N SER A 297 3.44 1.50 -2.20
CA SER A 297 2.99 0.16 -2.60
C SER A 297 4.06 -0.89 -2.29
N THR A 298 4.47 -0.95 -1.03
CA THR A 298 5.41 -1.91 -0.45
C THR A 298 5.08 -2.19 1.02
N ALA A 299 5.83 -3.08 1.67
CA ALA A 299 5.71 -3.34 3.09
C ALA A 299 6.25 -2.18 3.94
N PHE A 300 5.39 -1.64 4.79
CA PHE A 300 5.71 -0.67 5.83
C PHE A 300 5.34 -1.27 7.18
N GLY A 301 6.27 -1.26 8.13
CA GLY A 301 6.06 -1.88 9.44
C GLY A 301 4.92 -1.25 10.21
N ARG A 302 4.95 0.07 10.40
CA ARG A 302 3.88 0.78 11.12
C ARG A 302 2.53 0.61 10.46
N ASP A 303 2.44 0.89 9.17
CA ASP A 303 1.19 0.85 8.41
C ASP A 303 0.61 -0.56 8.38
N GLY A 304 1.48 -1.57 8.20
CA GLY A 304 1.13 -2.98 8.29
C GLY A 304 0.58 -3.35 9.67
N VAL A 305 1.24 -2.91 10.73
CA VAL A 305 0.83 -3.18 12.12
C VAL A 305 -0.50 -2.51 12.46
N ILE A 306 -0.67 -1.22 12.14
CA ILE A 306 -1.92 -0.49 12.39
C ILE A 306 -3.08 -1.12 11.62
N SER A 307 -2.88 -1.44 10.34
CA SER A 307 -3.90 -2.12 9.52
C SER A 307 -4.31 -3.46 10.13
N ALA A 308 -3.33 -4.23 10.61
CA ALA A 308 -3.58 -5.51 11.25
C ALA A 308 -4.25 -5.39 12.62
N LEU A 309 -3.96 -4.35 13.41
CA LEU A 309 -4.58 -4.03 14.71
C LEU A 309 -6.05 -3.60 14.59
N GLN A 310 -6.45 -3.01 13.46
CA GLN A 310 -7.84 -2.64 13.20
C GLN A 310 -8.73 -3.82 12.79
N MET A 311 -8.12 -4.93 12.38
CA MET A 311 -8.80 -6.08 11.79
C MET A 311 -8.81 -7.40 12.60
N PRO A 312 -8.29 -7.57 13.84
CA PRO A 312 -8.25 -8.90 14.48
C PRO A 312 -9.62 -9.55 14.69
N TRP A 313 -10.66 -8.73 14.87
CA TRP A 313 -12.03 -9.22 15.03
C TRP A 313 -12.63 -9.76 13.72
N LEU A 314 -12.24 -9.21 12.56
CA LEU A 314 -12.68 -9.65 11.24
C LEU A 314 -11.73 -10.67 10.62
N ASN A 315 -10.45 -10.32 10.47
CA ASN A 315 -9.46 -11.11 9.75
C ASN A 315 -8.15 -11.20 10.58
N PRO A 316 -8.07 -12.14 11.53
CA PRO A 316 -6.85 -12.35 12.33
C PRO A 316 -5.67 -12.85 11.49
N GLY A 317 -5.88 -13.29 10.24
CA GLY A 317 -4.80 -13.72 9.34
C GLY A 317 -3.79 -12.61 9.05
N LEU A 318 -4.24 -11.34 8.95
CA LEU A 318 -3.34 -10.18 8.82
C LEU A 318 -2.49 -9.99 10.09
N ALA A 319 -3.12 -10.15 11.25
CA ALA A 319 -2.45 -10.06 12.56
C ALA A 319 -1.48 -11.23 12.82
N ARG A 320 -1.50 -12.29 12.00
CA ARG A 320 -0.48 -13.33 11.97
C ARG A 320 0.62 -13.04 10.94
N GLY A 321 0.25 -12.66 9.72
CA GLY A 321 1.19 -12.46 8.61
C GLY A 321 2.13 -11.27 8.80
N VAL A 322 1.62 -10.15 9.37
CA VAL A 322 2.39 -8.94 9.63
C VAL A 322 3.53 -9.18 10.64
N PRO A 323 3.30 -9.68 11.86
CA PRO A 323 4.38 -9.91 12.80
C PRO A 323 5.35 -10.99 12.30
N ALA A 324 4.88 -12.03 11.61
CA ALA A 324 5.77 -13.04 11.03
C ALA A 324 6.75 -12.43 10.01
N PHE A 325 6.25 -11.55 9.13
CA PHE A 325 7.09 -10.83 8.18
C PHE A 325 8.09 -9.90 8.88
N LEU A 326 7.63 -9.14 9.86
CA LEU A 326 8.47 -8.17 10.59
C LEU A 326 9.53 -8.85 11.45
N ALA A 327 9.22 -9.98 12.07
CA ALA A 327 10.18 -10.78 12.82
C ALA A 327 11.28 -11.34 11.90
N GLN A 328 10.92 -11.84 10.71
CA GLN A 328 11.88 -12.32 9.72
C GLN A 328 12.84 -11.22 9.22
N HIS A 329 12.41 -9.96 9.25
CA HIS A 329 13.17 -8.80 8.76
C HIS A 329 13.67 -7.88 9.89
N GLN A 330 13.66 -8.35 11.14
CA GLN A 330 14.18 -7.60 12.28
C GLN A 330 15.68 -7.30 12.07
N ALA A 331 16.11 -6.09 12.43
CA ALA A 331 17.51 -5.71 12.31
C ALA A 331 18.39 -6.57 13.22
N THR A 332 19.50 -7.06 12.67
CA THR A 332 20.56 -7.78 13.39
C THR A 332 21.88 -7.01 13.41
N GLU A 333 21.95 -5.89 12.70
CA GLU A 333 23.15 -5.07 12.53
C GLU A 333 22.90 -3.61 12.96
N THR A 334 24.00 -2.93 13.32
CA THR A 334 24.01 -1.48 13.57
C THR A 334 24.50 -0.75 12.32
N SER A 335 23.67 0.09 11.72
CA SER A 335 24.01 0.91 10.56
C SER A 335 23.33 2.27 10.63
N PRO A 336 24.09 3.39 10.68
CA PRO A 336 23.52 4.73 10.57
C PRO A 336 22.75 4.97 9.27
N PHE A 337 23.22 4.41 8.15
CA PHE A 337 22.60 4.60 6.84
C PHE A 337 21.14 4.10 6.81
N SER A 338 20.93 2.81 7.13
CA SER A 338 19.59 2.21 7.25
C SER A 338 18.82 2.56 8.52
N ASP A 339 19.41 3.38 9.40
CA ASP A 339 19.00 3.59 10.79
C ASP A 339 18.72 2.27 11.56
N SER A 340 19.46 1.21 11.22
CA SER A 340 19.27 -0.11 11.82
C SER A 340 20.05 -0.23 13.12
N GLN A 341 19.44 -0.88 14.09
CA GLN A 341 20.13 -1.37 15.28
C GLN A 341 19.55 -2.73 15.66
N PRO A 342 20.36 -3.64 16.23
CA PRO A 342 19.88 -4.95 16.61
C PRO A 342 18.58 -4.83 17.43
N GLY A 343 17.51 -5.45 16.91
CA GLY A 343 16.19 -5.51 17.55
C GLY A 343 15.16 -4.54 17.02
N LYS A 344 15.58 -3.51 16.28
CA LYS A 344 14.63 -2.61 15.59
C LYS A 344 13.76 -3.39 14.60
N ILE A 345 12.48 -3.06 14.58
CA ILE A 345 11.54 -3.57 13.59
C ILE A 345 11.56 -2.66 12.37
N MET A 346 11.53 -3.28 11.19
CA MET A 346 11.62 -2.62 9.89
C MET A 346 10.48 -1.61 9.71
N HIS A 347 10.81 -0.38 9.33
CA HIS A 347 9.84 0.66 8.99
C HIS A 347 9.35 0.54 7.54
N GLU A 348 10.27 0.29 6.60
CA GLU A 348 9.99 0.24 5.16
C GLU A 348 11.03 -0.65 4.46
N THR A 349 10.61 -1.35 3.40
CA THR A 349 11.52 -2.06 2.48
C THR A 349 11.16 -1.76 1.04
N ARG A 350 12.17 -1.63 0.17
CA ARG A 350 12.04 -1.30 -1.24
C ARG A 350 12.91 -2.22 -2.08
N LYS A 351 12.43 -2.52 -3.28
CA LYS A 351 13.10 -3.42 -4.24
C LYS A 351 13.71 -2.68 -5.43
N GLY A 352 13.47 -1.36 -5.52
CA GLY A 352 13.95 -0.51 -6.60
C GLY A 352 15.48 -0.48 -6.74
N GLU A 353 15.94 -0.08 -7.92
CA GLU A 353 17.35 -0.02 -8.27
C GLU A 353 18.16 0.84 -7.29
N MET A 354 17.63 2.00 -6.90
CA MET A 354 18.30 2.91 -5.96
C MET A 354 18.47 2.29 -4.57
N ALA A 355 17.49 1.50 -4.14
CA ALA A 355 17.56 0.77 -2.88
C ALA A 355 18.55 -0.39 -2.95
N ALA A 356 18.58 -1.13 -4.06
CA ALA A 356 19.52 -2.23 -4.31
C ALA A 356 20.98 -1.76 -4.32
N LEU A 357 21.24 -0.57 -4.87
CA LEU A 357 22.57 0.04 -4.93
C LEU A 357 23.00 0.76 -3.65
N ARG A 358 22.14 0.78 -2.63
CA ARG A 358 22.34 1.56 -1.40
C ARG A 358 22.58 3.05 -1.68
N GLU A 359 21.96 3.60 -2.73
CA GLU A 359 21.87 5.05 -2.95
C GLU A 359 20.89 5.68 -1.95
N LEU A 360 19.91 4.89 -1.50
CA LEU A 360 18.92 5.25 -0.50
C LEU A 360 18.84 4.16 0.59
N PRO A 361 18.44 4.52 1.82
CA PRO A 361 18.41 3.57 2.93
C PRO A 361 17.22 2.59 2.88
N PHE A 362 16.32 2.76 1.92
CA PHE A 362 15.01 2.10 1.86
C PHE A 362 15.04 0.63 1.43
N GLY A 363 16.21 0.05 1.13
CA GLY A 363 16.31 -1.41 0.94
C GLY A 363 15.75 -2.16 2.14
N ARG A 364 16.20 -1.78 3.34
CA ARG A 364 15.58 -2.10 4.63
C ARG A 364 15.84 -0.92 5.55
N TYR A 365 14.82 -0.10 5.76
CA TYR A 365 14.92 1.11 6.57
C TYR A 365 14.23 0.90 7.91
N TYR A 366 14.88 1.36 8.99
CA TYR A 366 14.47 1.14 10.37
C TYR A 366 14.23 2.45 11.13
N GLY A 367 13.94 3.54 10.40
CA GLY A 367 13.71 4.88 10.97
C GLY A 367 12.42 5.06 11.78
N GLY A 368 11.61 4.01 11.92
CA GLY A 368 10.36 4.04 12.66
C GLY A 368 10.59 3.85 14.14
N VAL A 369 10.45 4.92 14.94
CA VAL A 369 10.52 4.85 16.41
C VAL A 369 9.34 4.11 17.04
N ASP A 370 8.19 4.14 16.37
CA ASP A 370 6.90 3.59 16.82
C ASP A 370 6.69 2.13 16.43
N THR A 371 7.44 1.63 15.45
CA THR A 371 7.13 0.35 14.81
C THR A 371 7.40 -0.83 15.76
N THR A 372 8.46 -0.77 16.56
CA THR A 372 8.81 -1.80 17.55
C THR A 372 7.75 -1.98 18.65
N PRO A 373 7.32 -0.93 19.38
CA PRO A 373 6.27 -1.09 20.40
C PRO A 373 4.92 -1.49 19.78
N LEU A 374 4.58 -0.97 18.60
CA LEU A 374 3.36 -1.38 17.88
C LEU A 374 3.38 -2.87 17.50
N TYR A 375 4.53 -3.40 17.05
CA TYR A 375 4.70 -4.82 16.72
C TYR A 375 4.38 -5.73 17.90
N ILE A 376 4.86 -5.39 19.11
CA ILE A 376 4.56 -6.14 20.34
C ILE A 376 3.08 -6.06 20.69
N HIS A 377 2.49 -4.86 20.57
CA HIS A 377 1.05 -4.69 20.83
C HIS A 377 0.20 -5.57 19.90
N LEU A 378 0.55 -5.65 18.62
CA LEU A 378 -0.13 -6.52 17.66
C LEU A 378 0.03 -8.01 18.01
N ALA A 379 1.23 -8.44 18.40
CA ALA A 379 1.44 -9.82 18.83
C ALA A 379 0.56 -10.19 20.04
N CYS A 380 0.46 -9.31 21.04
CA CYS A 380 -0.44 -9.49 22.18
C CYS A 380 -1.92 -9.51 21.76
N ALA A 381 -2.36 -8.56 20.93
CA ALA A 381 -3.74 -8.50 20.45
C ALA A 381 -4.13 -9.76 19.63
N TYR A 382 -3.20 -10.31 18.85
CA TYR A 382 -3.38 -11.59 18.16
C TYR A 382 -3.52 -12.75 19.14
N ALA A 383 -2.64 -12.82 20.15
CA ALA A 383 -2.65 -13.85 21.18
C ALA A 383 -3.98 -13.84 21.96
N ASP A 384 -4.39 -12.68 22.44
CA ASP A 384 -5.63 -12.48 23.19
C ASP A 384 -6.86 -12.88 22.35
N ARG A 385 -6.82 -12.59 21.04
CA ARG A 385 -7.93 -12.89 20.12
C ARG A 385 -8.03 -14.38 19.75
N THR A 386 -6.90 -15.06 19.59
CA THR A 386 -6.85 -16.39 18.94
C THR A 386 -6.46 -17.52 19.88
N GLY A 387 -5.77 -17.24 20.98
CA GLY A 387 -5.17 -18.25 21.84
C GLY A 387 -3.98 -19.00 21.22
N ASP A 388 -3.47 -18.56 20.06
CA ASP A 388 -2.34 -19.19 19.37
C ASP A 388 -1.00 -18.79 20.03
N ILE A 389 -0.79 -19.30 21.25
CA ILE A 389 0.40 -19.04 22.06
C ILE A 389 1.65 -19.65 21.42
N ALA A 390 1.53 -20.78 20.72
CA ALA A 390 2.65 -21.41 20.02
C ALA A 390 3.24 -20.49 18.94
N PHE A 391 2.40 -19.73 18.21
CA PHE A 391 2.89 -18.71 17.30
C PHE A 391 3.60 -17.57 18.03
N VAL A 392 3.05 -17.08 19.15
CA VAL A 392 3.69 -16.02 19.94
C VAL A 392 5.04 -16.48 20.51
N ASP A 393 5.14 -17.72 20.98
CA ASP A 393 6.38 -18.34 21.44
C ASP A 393 7.41 -18.40 20.31
N SER A 394 6.98 -18.60 19.06
CA SER A 394 7.87 -18.56 17.89
C SER A 394 8.43 -17.16 17.57
N LEU A 395 7.76 -16.09 18.04
CA LEU A 395 8.27 -14.71 17.96
C LEU A 395 9.24 -14.39 19.11
N TRP A 396 9.30 -15.23 20.14
CA TRP A 396 10.10 -15.00 21.34
C TRP A 396 11.62 -14.94 21.07
N PRO A 397 12.23 -15.76 20.19
CA PRO A 397 13.65 -15.60 19.84
C PRO A 397 14.01 -14.20 19.33
N SER A 398 13.12 -13.55 18.58
CA SER A 398 13.25 -12.15 18.13
C SER A 398 13.15 -11.13 19.28
N ALA A 399 12.51 -11.49 20.39
CA ALA A 399 12.46 -10.69 21.62
C ALA A 399 13.65 -11.01 22.58
N VAL A 400 14.16 -12.24 22.57
CA VAL A 400 15.21 -12.77 23.46
C VAL A 400 16.61 -12.40 23.01
N HIS A 401 16.83 -12.15 21.71
CA HIS A 401 18.13 -11.80 21.14
C HIS A 401 18.75 -10.49 21.71
N PHE A 402 18.04 -9.77 22.60
CA PHE A 402 18.42 -8.47 23.17
C PHE A 402 18.47 -8.42 24.70
N ASN A 403 18.95 -9.47 25.38
CA ASN A 403 19.04 -9.51 26.85
C ASN A 403 17.71 -9.17 27.56
N MET A 404 16.58 -9.59 26.98
CA MET A 404 15.22 -9.32 27.50
C MET A 404 14.81 -7.82 27.48
N ARG A 405 15.43 -6.97 26.64
CA ARG A 405 15.11 -5.54 26.52
C ARG A 405 14.76 -5.14 25.09
N LEU A 406 13.63 -4.48 24.92
CA LEU A 406 13.27 -3.82 23.66
C LEU A 406 13.84 -2.39 23.67
N PRO A 407 14.49 -1.92 22.60
CA PRO A 407 14.93 -0.53 22.53
C PRO A 407 13.74 0.41 22.34
N GLU A 408 13.61 1.39 23.23
CA GLU A 408 12.54 2.41 23.27
C GLU A 408 12.73 3.50 22.19
N LEU A 409 13.97 3.83 21.86
CA LEU A 409 14.36 4.77 20.79
C LEU A 409 15.84 4.55 20.44
N PHE A 410 16.22 4.81 19.19
CA PHE A 410 17.62 5.07 18.86
C PHE A 410 17.72 6.26 17.90
N CYS A 411 18.36 7.33 18.37
CA CYS A 411 18.95 8.40 17.57
C CYS A 411 20.45 8.45 17.92
N GLY A 412 21.31 8.62 16.92
CA GLY A 412 22.76 8.57 17.11
C GLY A 412 23.39 9.96 17.07
N PHE A 413 23.70 10.52 18.24
CA PHE A 413 24.80 11.47 18.38
C PHE A 413 25.78 10.93 19.42
N THR A 414 27.07 11.14 19.19
CA THR A 414 28.12 10.76 20.14
C THR A 414 28.04 11.71 21.33
N ARG A 415 27.80 11.19 22.53
CA ARG A 415 27.62 12.00 23.75
C ARG A 415 28.94 12.67 24.15
N ALA A 416 29.00 14.01 24.11
CA ALA A 416 30.10 14.76 24.70
C ALA A 416 29.87 14.99 26.22
N PRO A 417 30.92 15.05 27.06
CA PRO A 417 30.78 15.39 28.47
C PRO A 417 30.14 16.77 28.63
N GLY A 418 28.98 16.84 29.28
CA GLY A 418 28.27 18.09 29.57
C GLY A 418 27.06 18.41 28.68
N GLU A 419 26.76 17.60 27.66
CA GLU A 419 25.59 17.81 26.80
C GLU A 419 24.33 17.10 27.34
N ALA A 420 23.20 17.82 27.30
CA ALA A 420 21.87 17.29 27.58
C ALA A 420 21.29 16.57 26.34
N PRO A 421 20.30 15.68 26.49
CA PRO A 421 19.63 15.04 25.36
C PRO A 421 19.04 16.07 24.39
N ILE A 422 19.24 15.87 23.09
CA ILE A 422 18.78 16.78 22.03
C ILE A 422 17.37 16.38 21.57
N ALA A 423 16.44 17.33 21.54
CA ALA A 423 15.08 17.12 21.06
C ALA A 423 15.04 16.94 19.53
N TYR A 424 14.19 16.04 19.04
CA TYR A 424 13.97 15.85 17.60
C TYR A 424 13.26 17.08 17.00
N PRO A 425 13.85 17.79 16.01
CA PRO A 425 13.43 19.16 15.61
C PRO A 425 11.99 19.29 15.09
N VAL A 426 11.38 18.18 14.66
CA VAL A 426 10.02 18.13 14.09
C VAL A 426 9.04 17.31 14.95
N ALA A 427 9.41 16.93 16.17
CA ALA A 427 8.48 16.31 17.10
C ALA A 427 7.49 17.35 17.65
N CYS A 428 6.20 17.07 17.58
CA CYS A 428 5.21 17.81 18.33
C CYS A 428 5.42 17.55 19.83
N LEU A 429 5.59 18.62 20.63
CA LEU A 429 5.67 18.57 22.09
C LEU A 429 4.64 19.56 22.69
N PRO A 430 3.69 19.10 23.52
CA PRO A 430 3.46 17.71 23.91
C PRO A 430 2.84 16.87 22.77
N GLN A 431 3.09 15.57 22.85
CA GLN A 431 2.60 14.56 21.92
C GLN A 431 1.48 13.77 22.61
N ALA A 432 0.27 13.80 22.07
CA ALA A 432 -0.92 13.26 22.74
C ALA A 432 -0.87 11.74 23.02
N TRP A 433 -0.28 10.93 22.13
CA TRP A 433 -0.15 9.47 22.34
C TRP A 433 1.01 9.11 23.26
N SER A 434 2.08 9.91 23.28
CA SER A 434 3.13 9.77 24.31
C SER A 434 2.62 10.13 25.71
N ALA A 435 1.74 11.12 25.83
CA ALA A 435 1.11 11.46 27.11
C ALA A 435 0.09 10.38 27.54
N GLY A 436 -0.62 9.78 26.58
CA GLY A 436 -1.61 8.72 26.82
C GLY A 436 -1.02 7.37 27.25
N SER A 437 0.21 7.04 26.86
CA SER A 437 0.82 5.71 27.08
C SER A 437 1.01 5.37 28.55
N ALA A 438 1.33 6.35 29.40
CA ALA A 438 1.47 6.15 30.85
C ALA A 438 0.17 5.67 31.50
N PHE A 439 -0.97 6.20 31.04
CA PHE A 439 -2.30 5.81 31.55
C PHE A 439 -2.72 4.44 31.02
N MET A 440 -2.39 4.11 29.77
CA MET A 440 -2.61 2.78 29.19
C MET A 440 -1.81 1.69 29.93
N LEU A 441 -0.54 1.96 30.22
CA LEU A 441 0.32 1.05 31.00
C LEU A 441 -0.25 0.83 32.41
N MET A 442 -0.69 1.90 33.05
CA MET A 442 -1.31 1.84 34.38
C MET A 442 -2.61 1.01 34.35
N GLN A 443 -3.48 1.23 33.35
CA GLN A 443 -4.69 0.42 33.18
C GLN A 443 -4.38 -1.07 33.04
N ALA A 444 -3.35 -1.41 32.25
CA ALA A 444 -2.90 -2.79 32.06
C ALA A 444 -2.34 -3.41 33.34
N CYS A 445 -1.52 -2.67 34.12
CA CYS A 445 -1.03 -3.15 35.42
C CYS A 445 -2.18 -3.47 36.38
N LEU A 446 -3.18 -2.60 36.44
CA LEU A 446 -4.34 -2.77 37.32
C LEU A 446 -5.30 -3.85 36.83
N GLY A 447 -5.16 -4.34 35.58
CA GLY A 447 -6.07 -5.29 34.97
C GLY A 447 -7.50 -4.75 34.86
N LEU A 448 -7.63 -3.43 34.66
CA LEU A 448 -8.89 -2.68 34.80
C LEU A 448 -9.63 -2.56 33.46
N GLN A 449 -10.89 -3.01 33.44
CA GLN A 449 -11.85 -2.78 32.37
C GLN A 449 -13.13 -2.16 32.93
N ILE A 450 -13.72 -1.24 32.16
CA ILE A 450 -14.99 -0.57 32.51
C ILE A 450 -16.02 -0.98 31.48
N ASP A 451 -17.09 -1.62 31.94
CA ASP A 451 -18.25 -1.91 31.10
C ASP A 451 -19.30 -0.83 31.33
N GLY A 452 -19.37 0.13 30.42
CA GLY A 452 -20.35 1.22 30.50
C GLY A 452 -21.77 0.80 30.15
N TRP A 453 -21.97 -0.37 29.52
CA TRP A 453 -23.29 -0.86 29.09
C TRP A 453 -24.01 -1.56 30.23
N ASP A 454 -23.30 -2.50 30.87
CA ASP A 454 -23.82 -3.22 32.04
C ASP A 454 -23.56 -2.43 33.35
N GLY A 455 -22.77 -1.36 33.24
CA GLY A 455 -22.47 -0.45 34.35
C GLY A 455 -21.58 -1.09 35.40
N GLU A 456 -20.56 -1.85 34.98
CA GLU A 456 -19.69 -2.67 35.82
C GLU A 456 -18.21 -2.28 35.70
N ILE A 457 -17.42 -2.65 36.72
CA ILE A 457 -15.96 -2.56 36.71
C ILE A 457 -15.39 -3.96 36.87
N HIS A 458 -14.50 -4.36 35.96
CA HIS A 458 -13.80 -5.64 35.98
C HIS A 458 -12.33 -5.42 36.30
N VAL A 459 -11.82 -6.13 37.30
CA VAL A 459 -10.41 -6.11 37.71
C VAL A 459 -9.87 -7.53 37.64
N THR A 460 -8.93 -7.80 36.75
CA THR A 460 -8.34 -9.13 36.55
C THR A 460 -6.85 -9.13 36.86
N ARG A 461 -6.43 -9.92 37.85
CA ARG A 461 -5.02 -10.08 38.28
C ARG A 461 -4.29 -8.75 38.51
N PRO A 462 -4.80 -7.87 39.40
CA PRO A 462 -4.24 -6.53 39.58
C PRO A 462 -2.81 -6.57 40.11
N ARG A 463 -1.97 -5.69 39.56
CA ARG A 463 -0.61 -5.42 40.02
C ARG A 463 -0.42 -3.91 40.20
N LEU A 464 0.24 -3.52 41.28
CA LEU A 464 0.68 -2.13 41.46
C LEU A 464 2.09 -1.96 40.87
N PRO A 465 2.40 -0.79 40.28
CA PRO A 465 3.75 -0.46 39.85
C PRO A 465 4.78 -0.61 40.99
N ILE A 466 6.04 -0.85 40.62
CA ILE A 466 7.12 -1.02 41.60
C ILE A 466 7.24 0.23 42.49
N GLY A 467 7.33 0.02 43.81
CA GLY A 467 7.39 1.13 44.79
C GLY A 467 6.06 1.82 45.09
N ILE A 468 4.94 1.34 44.54
CA ILE A 468 3.59 1.82 44.85
C ILE A 468 2.84 0.78 45.69
N ASP A 469 2.39 1.21 46.87
CA ASP A 469 1.63 0.38 47.81
C ASP A 469 0.12 0.69 47.80
N MET A 470 -0.26 1.86 47.27
CA MET A 470 -1.65 2.25 47.13
C MET A 470 -1.83 3.20 45.92
N LEU A 471 -2.90 2.99 45.15
CA LEU A 471 -3.28 3.84 44.03
C LEU A 471 -4.80 4.02 44.00
N THR A 472 -5.27 5.26 43.99
CA THR A 472 -6.71 5.59 43.94
C THR A 472 -7.05 6.31 42.64
N LEU A 473 -7.99 5.74 41.88
CA LEU A 473 -8.66 6.39 40.75
C LEU A 473 -9.88 7.14 41.29
N ARG A 474 -9.94 8.45 41.10
CA ARG A 474 -11.09 9.27 41.53
C ARG A 474 -11.97 9.64 40.37
N HIS A 475 -13.27 9.72 40.61
CA HIS A 475 -14.28 10.11 39.62
C HIS A 475 -14.28 9.22 38.36
N LEU A 476 -14.04 7.93 38.52
CA LEU A 476 -14.07 6.94 37.45
C LEU A 476 -15.51 6.81 36.92
N GLY A 477 -15.73 7.26 35.69
CA GLY A 477 -17.04 7.20 35.04
C GLY A 477 -17.43 5.77 34.64
N VAL A 478 -18.63 5.34 35.03
CA VAL A 478 -19.22 4.04 34.66
C VAL A 478 -20.69 4.28 34.31
N GLY A 479 -20.99 4.31 33.01
CA GLY A 479 -22.29 4.78 32.51
C GLY A 479 -22.57 6.22 32.96
N ALA A 480 -23.70 6.47 33.61
CA ALA A 480 -24.06 7.78 34.16
C ALA A 480 -23.53 8.07 35.57
N LYS A 481 -22.78 7.13 36.18
CA LYS A 481 -22.28 7.22 37.56
C LYS A 481 -20.78 7.49 37.56
N ALA A 482 -20.26 8.05 38.65
CA ALA A 482 -18.83 8.22 38.88
C ALA A 482 -18.47 7.68 40.27
N VAL A 483 -17.39 6.90 40.37
CA VAL A 483 -16.95 6.26 41.61
C VAL A 483 -15.45 6.43 41.84
N ASP A 484 -15.01 6.26 43.09
CA ASP A 484 -13.59 6.22 43.43
C ASP A 484 -13.18 4.78 43.70
N LEU A 485 -12.16 4.29 42.99
CA LEU A 485 -11.65 2.93 43.06
C LEU A 485 -10.21 2.93 43.58
N THR A 486 -9.94 2.19 44.65
CA THR A 486 -8.61 2.08 45.28
C THR A 486 -8.03 0.69 45.10
N PHE A 487 -6.76 0.64 44.74
CA PHE A 487 -5.92 -0.55 44.72
C PHE A 487 -4.90 -0.45 45.84
N GLN A 488 -4.79 -1.47 46.69
CA GLN A 488 -3.87 -1.48 47.83
C GLN A 488 -3.13 -2.80 47.93
N ARG A 489 -1.82 -2.73 48.21
CA ARG A 489 -1.00 -3.91 48.51
C ARG A 489 -1.26 -4.38 49.93
N VAL A 490 -1.61 -5.66 50.07
CA VAL A 490 -1.79 -6.34 51.35
C VAL A 490 -1.00 -7.65 51.28
N GLY A 491 0.19 -7.65 51.87
CA GLY A 491 1.16 -8.73 51.70
C GLY A 491 1.58 -8.86 50.23
N ASP A 492 1.52 -10.08 49.69
CA ASP A 492 1.86 -10.38 48.29
C ASP A 492 0.71 -10.16 47.28
N ARG A 493 -0.45 -9.69 47.75
CA ARG A 493 -1.65 -9.51 46.91
C ARG A 493 -2.04 -8.04 46.79
N ILE A 494 -2.71 -7.71 45.68
CA ILE A 494 -3.35 -6.42 45.48
C ILE A 494 -4.85 -6.60 45.62
N VAL A 495 -5.47 -5.83 46.51
CA VAL A 495 -6.92 -5.74 46.65
C VAL A 495 -7.43 -4.50 45.94
N ALA A 496 -8.62 -4.59 45.34
CA ALA A 496 -9.30 -3.47 44.71
C ALA A 496 -10.66 -3.27 45.38
N PHE A 497 -10.98 -2.05 45.79
CA PHE A 497 -12.23 -1.73 46.49
C PHE A 497 -12.69 -0.30 46.18
N LEU A 498 -14.00 -0.09 46.19
CA LEU A 498 -14.60 1.24 46.04
C LEU A 498 -14.51 2.00 47.37
N ALA A 499 -14.47 3.33 47.33
CA ALA A 499 -14.63 4.11 48.56
C ALA A 499 -16.00 3.85 49.20
N ASP A 500 -16.08 3.84 50.53
CA ASP A 500 -17.27 3.46 51.30
C ASP A 500 -18.56 4.16 50.81
N ARG A 501 -18.46 5.44 50.47
CA ARG A 501 -19.59 6.25 49.95
C ARG A 501 -20.11 5.81 48.56
N HIS A 502 -19.40 4.91 47.89
CA HIS A 502 -19.69 4.41 46.55
C HIS A 502 -19.96 2.90 46.50
N GLU A 503 -19.94 2.21 47.65
CA GLU A 503 -20.31 0.81 47.72
C GLU A 503 -21.74 0.59 47.23
N GLY A 504 -21.94 -0.46 46.41
CA GLY A 504 -23.23 -0.79 45.81
C GLY A 504 -23.69 0.12 44.67
N LEU A 505 -22.98 1.21 44.34
CA LEU A 505 -23.34 2.08 43.21
C LEU A 505 -23.06 1.44 41.85
N VAL A 506 -21.98 0.66 41.76
CA VAL A 506 -21.46 0.01 40.55
C VAL A 506 -20.92 -1.38 40.95
N PRO A 507 -21.27 -2.48 40.27
CA PRO A 507 -20.66 -3.78 40.53
C PRO A 507 -19.15 -3.75 40.25
N LEU A 508 -18.35 -4.15 41.23
CA LEU A 508 -16.91 -4.36 41.10
C LEU A 508 -16.61 -5.86 41.11
N ILE A 509 -16.19 -6.38 39.96
CA ILE A 509 -15.90 -7.80 39.76
C ILE A 509 -14.39 -7.99 39.77
N VAL A 510 -13.86 -8.56 40.86
CA VAL A 510 -12.43 -8.82 41.02
C VAL A 510 -12.15 -10.31 40.80
N ARG A 511 -11.33 -10.62 39.79
CA ARG A 511 -10.85 -11.97 39.48
C ARG A 511 -9.35 -12.00 39.77
N THR A 512 -8.96 -12.66 40.87
CA THR A 512 -7.55 -12.73 41.31
C THR A 512 -6.77 -13.83 40.63
#